data_AF-A0A060Y994-F1
#
_entry.id   AF-A0A060Y994-F1
#
_cell.length_a   1.000
_cell.length_b   1.000
_cell.length_c   1.000
_cell.angle_alpha   90.00
_cell.angle_beta   90.00
_cell.angle_gamma   90.00
#
_symmetry.space_group_name_H-M   'P 1'
#
loop_
_entity.id
_entity.type
_entity.pdbx_description
1 polymer ?
#
loop_
_entity_poly.entity_id
_entity_poly.type
_entity_poly.pdbx_seq_one_letter_code
_entity_poly.pdbx_strand_id
1 'polypeptide(L)'
;MMPRALDGQVVMEKTPRYFVTVETPGRVHSMSHDVKLIVVVRDPVTRAISDYTQIISKTPHIPAFETLAFKNRTNGEIDSLWSPLWIGLYAQHLERWLAWFPRAQIHLVSGEGLISDPAGELGKVQDFLGLQRIVTDKHFYFNKTKGFPCLKKPEGSSKPHCLGKTKGRTHASIDPEVIRRLREFYRPHNQRFYQMTGQNFGWQ
;
A
#
# COMPACT_ATOMS: atom_id res chain seq x y z
N MET A 1 17.87 -8.86 -13.06
CA MET A 1 19.10 -8.04 -13.02
C MET A 1 18.68 -6.59 -12.80
N MET A 2 19.30 -5.88 -11.85
CA MET A 2 19.01 -4.45 -11.62
C MET A 2 19.51 -3.63 -12.82
N PRO A 3 18.83 -2.54 -13.22
CA PRO A 3 19.29 -1.71 -14.32
C PRO A 3 20.59 -0.99 -13.96
N ARG A 4 21.42 -0.69 -14.98
CA ARG A 4 22.61 0.15 -14.81
C ARG A 4 22.19 1.56 -14.36
N ALA A 5 22.98 2.16 -13.48
CA ALA A 5 22.79 3.51 -12.97
C ALA A 5 24.11 4.28 -13.00
N LEU A 6 24.01 5.60 -13.16
CA LEU A 6 25.14 6.52 -13.00
C LEU A 6 25.41 6.79 -11.52
N ASP A 7 26.60 7.32 -11.22
CA ASP A 7 26.94 7.76 -9.87
C ASP A 7 25.92 8.79 -9.37
N GLY A 8 25.47 8.62 -8.13
CA GLY A 8 24.43 9.43 -7.49
C GLY A 8 22.99 9.04 -7.84
N GLN A 9 22.74 8.12 -8.79
CA GLN A 9 21.40 7.61 -9.05
C GLN A 9 21.05 6.43 -8.13
N VAL A 10 19.85 6.47 -7.55
CA VAL A 10 19.30 5.36 -6.74
C VAL A 10 18.52 4.42 -7.64
N VAL A 11 18.86 3.12 -7.60
CA VAL A 11 18.12 2.08 -8.33
C VAL A 11 17.00 1.53 -7.46
N MET A 12 15.79 1.47 -8.00
CA MET A 12 14.61 0.99 -7.30
C MET A 12 13.85 -0.03 -8.15
N GLU A 13 13.17 -0.95 -7.49
CA GLU A 13 12.13 -1.82 -8.07
C GLU A 13 10.88 -1.79 -7.18
N LYS A 14 9.74 -2.25 -7.69
CA LYS A 14 8.56 -2.42 -6.83
C LYS A 14 7.75 -3.68 -7.13
N THR A 15 7.78 -4.60 -6.18
CA THR A 15 6.98 -5.83 -6.18
C THR A 15 6.10 -5.92 -4.94
N PRO A 16 4.79 -5.56 -5.01
CA PRO A 16 3.92 -5.47 -3.84
C PRO A 16 3.83 -6.76 -3.01
N ARG A 17 3.99 -7.93 -3.66
CA ARG A 17 3.87 -9.24 -3.00
C ARG A 17 5.03 -9.54 -2.06
N TYR A 18 6.17 -8.86 -2.19
CA TYR A 18 7.32 -9.05 -1.29
C TYR A 18 6.94 -8.89 0.18
N PHE A 19 6.09 -7.92 0.51
CA PHE A 19 5.77 -7.61 1.90
C PHE A 19 5.18 -8.81 2.66
N VAL A 20 4.45 -9.68 1.96
CA VAL A 20 3.72 -10.78 2.59
C VAL A 20 4.40 -12.14 2.44
N THR A 21 5.25 -12.32 1.43
CA THR A 21 6.01 -13.55 1.18
C THR A 21 7.01 -13.82 2.30
N VAL A 22 6.94 -15.01 2.91
CA VAL A 22 7.67 -15.34 4.14
C VAL A 22 9.19 -15.33 3.95
N GLU A 23 9.67 -15.82 2.81
CA GLU A 23 11.10 -15.97 2.53
C GLU A 23 11.75 -14.65 2.05
N THR A 24 10.95 -13.65 1.67
CA THR A 24 11.47 -12.44 1.03
C THR A 24 12.39 -11.61 1.93
N PRO A 25 12.09 -11.34 3.22
CA PRO A 25 12.99 -10.57 4.08
C PRO A 25 14.41 -11.15 4.12
N GLY A 26 14.54 -12.45 4.36
CA GLY A 26 15.84 -13.13 4.39
C GLY A 26 16.57 -13.08 3.05
N ARG A 27 15.86 -13.27 1.93
CA ARG A 27 16.47 -13.17 0.58
C ARG A 27 16.97 -11.77 0.24
N VAL A 28 16.21 -10.73 0.60
CA VAL A 28 16.62 -9.34 0.36
C VAL A 28 17.82 -9.00 1.25
N HIS A 29 17.80 -9.44 2.51
CA HIS A 29 18.90 -9.22 3.44
C HIS A 29 20.19 -9.92 2.98
N SER A 30 20.10 -11.16 2.48
CA SER A 30 21.24 -11.88 1.89
C SER A 30 21.82 -11.19 0.65
N MET A 31 21.00 -10.43 -0.09
CA MET A 31 21.49 -9.64 -1.23
C MET A 31 22.24 -8.39 -0.76
N SER A 32 21.69 -7.65 0.21
CA SER A 32 22.37 -6.53 0.86
C SER A 32 21.69 -6.17 2.18
N HIS A 33 22.50 -5.98 3.21
CA HIS A 33 22.09 -5.62 4.56
C HIS A 33 21.62 -4.15 4.63
N ASP A 34 22.08 -3.30 3.71
CA ASP A 34 21.86 -1.85 3.73
C ASP A 34 20.67 -1.39 2.89
N VAL A 35 19.89 -2.34 2.34
CA VAL A 35 18.72 -2.03 1.51
C VAL A 35 17.73 -1.17 2.30
N LYS A 36 17.30 -0.07 1.69
CA LYS A 36 16.17 0.74 2.17
C LYS A 36 14.88 0.17 1.61
N LEU A 37 13.89 -0.01 2.49
CA LEU A 37 12.60 -0.61 2.18
C LEU A 37 11.51 0.46 2.29
N ILE A 38 10.59 0.50 1.31
CA ILE A 38 9.44 1.39 1.34
C ILE A 38 8.17 0.53 1.30
N VAL A 39 7.26 0.76 2.24
CA VAL A 39 5.98 0.08 2.31
C VAL A 39 4.87 1.12 2.26
N VAL A 40 4.09 1.10 1.17
CA VAL A 40 2.89 1.94 1.04
C VAL A 40 1.72 1.19 1.67
N VAL A 41 1.18 1.72 2.75
CA VAL A 41 0.04 1.15 3.48
C VAL A 41 -1.24 1.93 3.20
N ARG A 42 -2.40 1.32 3.46
CA ARG A 42 -3.72 1.91 3.23
C ARG A 42 -4.67 1.37 4.30
N ASP A 43 -5.82 1.99 4.52
CA ASP A 43 -6.89 1.39 5.32
C ASP A 43 -7.10 -0.08 4.86
N PRO A 44 -6.92 -1.07 5.75
CA PRO A 44 -6.92 -2.48 5.38
C PRO A 44 -8.27 -2.95 4.84
N VAL A 45 -9.39 -2.35 5.27
CA VAL A 45 -10.73 -2.64 4.73
C VAL A 45 -10.82 -2.15 3.29
N THR A 46 -10.45 -0.88 3.07
CA THR A 46 -10.48 -0.30 1.72
C THR A 46 -9.50 -1.03 0.78
N ARG A 47 -8.35 -1.46 1.31
CA ARG A 47 -7.36 -2.26 0.60
C ARG A 47 -7.92 -3.63 0.19
N ALA A 48 -8.60 -4.33 1.10
CA ALA A 48 -9.25 -5.62 0.82
C ALA A 48 -10.31 -5.52 -0.27
N ILE A 49 -11.18 -4.50 -0.19
CA ILE A 49 -12.21 -4.24 -1.20
C ILE A 49 -11.57 -3.94 -2.57
N SER A 50 -10.48 -3.16 -2.58
CA SER A 50 -9.74 -2.85 -3.81
C SER A 50 -9.12 -4.09 -4.44
N ASP A 51 -8.57 -4.98 -3.62
CA ASP A 51 -7.99 -6.25 -4.05
C ASP A 51 -9.06 -7.18 -4.66
N TYR A 52 -10.18 -7.36 -3.96
CA TYR A 52 -11.35 -8.08 -4.47
C TYR A 52 -11.87 -7.49 -5.78
N THR A 53 -12.01 -6.17 -5.87
CA THR A 53 -12.44 -5.47 -7.09
C THR A 53 -11.48 -5.76 -8.26
N GLN A 54 -10.18 -5.90 -7.99
CA GLN A 54 -9.22 -6.31 -9.02
C GLN A 54 -9.40 -7.78 -9.42
N ILE A 55 -9.62 -8.68 -8.46
CA ILE A 55 -9.86 -10.12 -8.71
C ILE A 55 -11.08 -10.30 -9.62
N ILE A 56 -12.24 -9.74 -9.25
CA ILE A 56 -13.47 -9.90 -10.03
C ILE A 56 -13.41 -9.24 -11.41
N SER A 57 -12.53 -8.24 -11.60
CA SER A 57 -12.31 -7.63 -12.93
C SER A 57 -11.53 -8.52 -13.90
N LYS A 58 -10.86 -9.56 -13.39
CA LYS A 58 -10.03 -10.48 -14.17
C LYS A 58 -10.59 -11.89 -14.23
N THR A 59 -11.33 -12.28 -13.20
CA THR A 59 -11.84 -13.64 -13.03
C THR A 59 -13.36 -13.56 -12.87
N PRO A 60 -14.14 -14.07 -13.85
CA PRO A 60 -15.59 -14.12 -13.72
C PRO A 60 -16.02 -15.15 -12.68
N HIS A 61 -17.28 -15.09 -12.24
CA HIS A 61 -17.91 -16.06 -11.33
C HIS A 61 -17.29 -16.19 -9.93
N ILE A 62 -16.61 -15.14 -9.45
CA ILE A 62 -16.15 -15.08 -8.07
C ILE A 62 -17.34 -14.79 -7.14
N PRO A 63 -17.49 -15.51 -6.02
CA PRO A 63 -18.55 -15.23 -5.04
C PRO A 63 -18.48 -13.80 -4.48
N ALA A 64 -19.60 -13.31 -3.97
CA ALA A 64 -19.68 -12.00 -3.35
C ALA A 64 -18.65 -11.83 -2.22
N PHE A 65 -18.17 -10.59 -2.02
CA PHE A 65 -17.19 -10.27 -0.98
C PHE A 65 -17.67 -10.70 0.40
N GLU A 66 -18.95 -10.51 0.68
CA GLU A 66 -19.62 -10.88 1.94
C GLU A 66 -19.65 -12.40 2.16
N THR A 67 -19.58 -13.20 1.12
CA THR A 67 -19.47 -14.66 1.23
C THR A 67 -18.04 -15.07 1.54
N LEU A 68 -17.06 -14.41 0.92
CA LEU A 68 -15.64 -14.77 1.05
C LEU A 68 -14.99 -14.18 2.31
N ALA A 69 -15.52 -13.09 2.86
CA ALA A 69 -14.96 -12.43 4.04
C ALA A 69 -15.17 -13.20 5.34
N PHE A 70 -16.05 -14.19 5.37
CA PHE A 70 -16.42 -14.94 6.58
C PHE A 70 -16.18 -16.43 6.39
N LYS A 71 -15.58 -17.09 7.40
CA LYS A 71 -15.59 -18.56 7.49
C LYS A 71 -16.98 -19.06 7.84
N ASN A 72 -17.65 -18.34 8.73
CA ASN A 72 -19.01 -18.60 9.13
C ASN A 72 -19.73 -17.25 9.33
N ARG A 73 -20.75 -17.02 8.49
CA ARG A 73 -21.49 -15.75 8.50
C ARG A 73 -22.42 -15.63 9.71
N THR A 74 -22.93 -16.77 10.20
CA THR A 74 -23.90 -16.82 11.29
C THR A 74 -23.27 -16.42 12.62
N ASN A 75 -22.06 -16.88 12.91
CA ASN A 75 -21.31 -16.49 14.11
C ASN A 75 -20.47 -15.21 13.91
N GLY A 76 -20.36 -14.71 12.68
CA GLY A 76 -19.57 -13.53 12.35
C GLY A 76 -18.08 -13.73 12.28
N GLU A 77 -17.61 -14.97 12.16
CA GLU A 77 -16.20 -15.30 12.12
C GLU A 77 -15.58 -14.91 10.78
N ILE A 78 -14.67 -13.93 10.82
CA ILE A 78 -13.93 -13.43 9.66
C ILE A 78 -12.93 -14.48 9.16
N ASP A 79 -12.87 -14.67 7.84
CA ASP A 79 -11.81 -15.48 7.22
C ASP A 79 -10.50 -14.71 7.07
N SER A 80 -9.74 -14.65 8.16
CA SER A 80 -8.43 -14.01 8.17
C SER A 80 -7.38 -14.67 7.26
N LEU A 81 -7.66 -15.87 6.73
CA LEU A 81 -6.76 -16.57 5.80
C LEU A 81 -7.06 -16.24 4.34
N TRP A 82 -8.24 -15.70 4.05
CA TRP A 82 -8.56 -15.23 2.70
C TRP A 82 -7.59 -14.11 2.29
N SER A 83 -6.91 -14.28 1.15
CA SER A 83 -5.78 -13.43 0.76
C SER A 83 -6.07 -11.91 0.82
N PRO A 84 -7.23 -11.41 0.35
CA PRO A 84 -7.61 -10.00 0.51
C PRO A 84 -7.72 -9.53 1.96
N LEU A 85 -8.03 -10.39 2.93
CA LEU A 85 -8.03 -9.99 4.33
C LEU A 85 -6.66 -10.14 4.98
N TRP A 86 -6.01 -11.28 4.70
CA TRP A 86 -4.70 -11.61 5.25
C TRP A 86 -3.64 -10.55 4.99
N ILE A 87 -3.55 -10.01 3.75
CA ILE A 87 -2.57 -8.97 3.38
C ILE A 87 -2.71 -7.70 4.24
N GLY A 88 -3.91 -7.42 4.75
CA GLY A 88 -4.19 -6.26 5.62
C GLY A 88 -3.64 -6.40 7.04
N LEU A 89 -3.13 -7.57 7.44
CA LEU A 89 -2.56 -7.82 8.77
C LEU A 89 -1.13 -7.28 8.89
N TYR A 90 -0.98 -5.97 8.69
CA TYR A 90 0.31 -5.31 8.52
C TYR A 90 1.30 -5.53 9.67
N ALA A 91 0.83 -5.55 10.92
CA ALA A 91 1.68 -5.82 12.09
C ALA A 91 2.38 -7.18 11.97
N GLN A 92 1.64 -8.23 11.57
CA GLN A 92 2.18 -9.59 11.43
C GLN A 92 3.22 -9.68 10.32
N HIS A 93 3.00 -8.97 9.21
CA HIS A 93 3.95 -8.91 8.12
C HIS A 93 5.20 -8.11 8.51
N LEU A 94 5.02 -6.93 9.11
CA LEU A 94 6.10 -6.06 9.53
C LEU A 94 7.01 -6.73 10.57
N GLU A 95 6.45 -7.52 11.50
CA GLU A 95 7.24 -8.29 12.47
C GLU A 95 8.27 -9.21 11.80
N ARG A 96 7.89 -9.86 10.70
CA ARG A 96 8.84 -10.70 9.92
C ARG A 96 9.94 -9.87 9.26
N TRP A 97 9.63 -8.68 8.77
CA TRP A 97 10.64 -7.80 8.19
C TRP A 97 11.58 -7.23 9.25
N LEU A 98 11.06 -6.89 10.43
CA LEU A 98 11.86 -6.36 11.55
C LEU A 98 12.81 -7.40 12.16
N ALA A 99 12.56 -8.69 11.95
CA ALA A 99 13.52 -9.75 12.31
C ALA A 99 14.80 -9.73 11.46
N TRP A 100 14.79 -9.05 10.31
CA TRP A 100 15.94 -8.98 9.39
C TRP A 100 16.47 -7.55 9.21
N PHE A 101 15.61 -6.54 9.27
CA PHE A 101 15.98 -5.16 9.02
C PHE A 101 15.63 -4.28 10.22
N PRO A 102 16.51 -3.34 10.62
CA PRO A 102 16.17 -2.37 11.63
C PRO A 102 15.03 -1.48 11.15
N ARG A 103 14.19 -1.03 12.09
CA ARG A 103 13.04 -0.15 11.81
C ARG A 103 13.41 1.10 10.99
N ALA A 104 14.63 1.63 11.20
CA ALA A 104 15.15 2.80 10.49
C ALA A 104 15.37 2.57 8.98
N GLN A 105 15.49 1.33 8.51
CA GLN A 105 15.60 0.98 7.09
C GLN A 105 14.24 0.75 6.41
N ILE A 106 13.13 0.91 7.12
CA ILE A 106 11.78 0.71 6.58
C ILE A 106 11.01 2.03 6.65
N HIS A 107 10.68 2.61 5.51
CA HIS A 107 9.84 3.80 5.45
C HIS A 107 8.40 3.44 5.12
N LEU A 108 7.48 3.98 5.91
CA LEU A 108 6.05 3.72 5.80
C LEU A 108 5.38 4.93 5.16
N VAL A 109 4.73 4.70 4.02
CA VAL A 109 4.07 5.76 3.24
C VAL A 109 2.56 5.61 3.40
N SER A 110 1.87 6.71 3.69
CA SER A 110 0.42 6.74 3.78
C SER A 110 -0.19 6.74 2.37
N GLY A 111 -0.95 5.70 2.04
CA GLY A 111 -1.68 5.60 0.78
C GLY A 111 -2.78 6.64 0.66
N GLU A 112 -3.45 6.97 1.77
CA GLU A 112 -4.37 8.11 1.85
C GLU A 112 -3.63 9.43 1.62
N GLY A 113 -2.47 9.60 2.27
CA GLY A 113 -1.60 10.77 2.11
C GLY A 113 -1.12 10.96 0.67
N LEU A 114 -0.75 9.88 -0.03
CA LEU A 114 -0.35 9.94 -1.44
C LEU A 114 -1.47 10.43 -2.38
N ILE A 115 -2.73 10.34 -1.95
CA ILE A 115 -3.87 10.84 -2.71
C ILE A 115 -4.16 12.30 -2.34
N SER A 116 -4.21 12.62 -1.05
CA SER A 116 -4.59 13.95 -0.57
C SER A 116 -3.47 14.98 -0.65
N ASP A 117 -2.23 14.56 -0.38
CA ASP A 117 -1.01 15.38 -0.40
C ASP A 117 0.20 14.57 -0.93
N PRO A 118 0.25 14.29 -2.25
CA PRO A 118 1.34 13.54 -2.85
C PRO A 118 2.70 14.22 -2.66
N ALA A 119 2.77 15.55 -2.64
CA ALA A 119 4.02 16.28 -2.47
C ALA A 119 4.60 16.09 -1.06
N GLY A 120 3.75 16.14 -0.02
CA GLY A 120 4.16 15.89 1.35
C GLY A 120 4.69 14.47 1.57
N GLU A 121 3.99 13.45 1.06
CA GLU A 121 4.46 12.05 1.16
C GLU A 121 5.74 11.81 0.36
N LEU A 122 5.88 12.38 -0.85
CA LEU A 122 7.11 12.27 -1.64
C LEU A 122 8.28 13.05 -1.01
N GLY A 123 8.02 14.13 -0.26
CA GLY A 123 9.04 14.81 0.54
C GLY A 123 9.68 13.87 1.57
N LYS A 124 8.86 13.10 2.30
CA LYS A 124 9.33 12.13 3.29
C LYS A 124 10.12 10.98 2.65
N VAL A 125 9.67 10.51 1.48
CA VAL A 125 10.37 9.47 0.71
C VAL A 125 11.74 9.97 0.22
N GLN A 126 11.83 11.20 -0.29
CA GLN A 126 13.09 11.79 -0.74
C GLN A 126 14.10 11.86 0.42
N ASP A 127 13.69 12.37 1.58
CA ASP A 127 14.55 12.42 2.76
C ASP A 127 15.02 11.04 3.20
N PHE A 128 14.10 10.08 3.27
CA PHE A 128 14.42 8.71 3.66
C PHE A 128 15.47 8.09 2.73
N LEU A 129 15.37 8.35 1.42
CA LEU A 129 16.34 7.88 0.45
C LEU A 129 17.67 8.66 0.47
N GLY A 130 17.72 9.83 1.12
CA GLY A 130 18.87 10.73 1.10
C GLY A 130 18.95 11.54 -0.20
N LEU A 131 17.81 11.76 -0.85
CA LEU A 131 17.69 12.53 -2.09
C LEU A 131 17.33 13.99 -1.80
N GLN A 132 17.78 14.89 -2.66
CA GLN A 132 17.31 16.27 -2.64
C GLN A 132 15.79 16.32 -2.87
N ARG A 133 15.09 17.15 -2.09
CA ARG A 133 13.65 17.40 -2.25
C ARG A 133 13.36 18.23 -3.50
N ILE A 134 13.30 17.56 -4.66
CA ILE A 134 13.01 18.16 -5.97
C ILE A 134 11.53 18.02 -6.30
N VAL A 135 10.92 16.88 -5.98
CA VAL A 135 9.50 16.63 -6.21
C VAL A 135 8.68 17.43 -5.20
N THR A 136 7.87 18.34 -5.72
CA THR A 136 7.04 19.31 -4.99
C THR A 136 5.61 19.34 -5.54
N ASP A 137 4.74 20.15 -4.92
CA ASP A 137 3.36 20.42 -5.34
C ASP A 137 3.23 20.82 -6.82
N LYS A 138 4.21 21.54 -7.37
CA LYS A 138 4.27 21.94 -8.78
C LYS A 138 4.26 20.77 -9.77
N HIS A 139 4.68 19.59 -9.32
CA HIS A 139 4.73 18.37 -10.14
C HIS A 139 3.39 17.64 -10.18
N PHE A 140 2.37 18.12 -9.47
CA PHE A 140 1.08 17.48 -9.39
C PHE A 140 -0.06 18.39 -9.86
N TYR A 141 -1.14 17.76 -10.31
CA TYR A 141 -2.43 18.41 -10.49
C TYR A 141 -3.55 17.43 -10.17
N PHE A 142 -4.66 17.93 -9.65
CA PHE A 142 -5.81 17.08 -9.38
C PHE A 142 -6.70 16.96 -10.62
N ASN A 143 -6.93 15.74 -11.10
CA ASN A 143 -7.87 15.49 -12.17
C ASN A 143 -9.26 15.21 -11.58
N LYS A 144 -10.17 16.20 -11.65
CA LYS A 144 -11.53 16.10 -11.10
C LYS A 144 -12.34 14.94 -11.69
N THR A 145 -12.22 14.70 -13.01
CA THR A 145 -12.91 13.60 -13.69
C THR A 145 -12.42 12.23 -13.21
N LYS A 146 -11.11 12.10 -12.96
CA LYS A 146 -10.53 10.85 -12.45
C LYS A 146 -10.71 10.70 -10.93
N GLY A 147 -10.76 11.80 -10.18
CA GLY A 147 -10.81 11.82 -8.72
C GLY A 147 -9.45 11.55 -8.05
N PHE A 148 -8.34 11.66 -8.77
CA PHE A 148 -6.98 11.39 -8.26
C PHE A 148 -5.97 12.45 -8.75
N PRO A 149 -4.88 12.68 -7.99
CA PRO A 149 -3.76 13.47 -8.48
C PRO A 149 -3.07 12.77 -9.66
N CYS A 150 -2.57 13.58 -10.58
CA CYS A 150 -1.82 13.20 -11.76
C CYS A 150 -0.51 13.99 -11.84
N LEU A 151 0.45 13.50 -12.60
CA LEU A 151 1.75 14.15 -12.78
C LEU A 151 1.65 15.27 -13.82
N LYS A 152 2.02 16.48 -13.41
CA LYS A 152 2.41 17.55 -14.33
C LYS A 152 3.85 17.29 -14.76
N LYS A 153 4.16 17.56 -16.02
CA LYS A 153 5.55 17.67 -16.45
C LYS A 153 5.93 19.16 -16.59
N PRO A 154 7.23 19.50 -16.57
CA PRO A 154 7.70 20.87 -16.73
C PRO A 154 7.15 21.52 -18.01
N GLU A 155 7.02 22.85 -18.00
CA GLU A 155 6.64 23.63 -19.17
C GLU A 155 7.57 23.31 -20.35
N GLY A 156 6.99 22.99 -21.51
CA GLY A 156 7.74 22.61 -22.73
C GLY A 156 7.91 21.10 -22.96
N SER A 157 7.39 20.23 -22.08
CA SER A 157 7.43 18.77 -22.26
C SER A 157 6.05 18.14 -22.54
N SER A 158 6.06 16.88 -22.99
CA SER A 158 4.88 16.06 -23.35
C SER A 158 3.68 16.15 -22.40
N LYS A 159 2.47 15.82 -22.90
CA LYS A 159 1.17 15.85 -22.18
C LYS A 159 1.25 15.34 -20.71
N PRO A 160 0.45 15.92 -19.79
CA PRO A 160 0.33 15.46 -18.41
C PRO A 160 0.03 13.95 -18.32
N HIS A 161 0.49 13.31 -17.26
CA HIS A 161 0.34 11.86 -17.10
C HIS A 161 -0.56 11.51 -15.90
N CYS A 162 -1.72 10.92 -16.19
CA CYS A 162 -2.55 10.26 -15.19
C CYS A 162 -2.32 8.75 -15.23
N LEU A 163 -2.43 8.09 -14.07
CA LEU A 163 -2.42 6.64 -14.00
C LEU A 163 -3.56 6.05 -14.86
N GLY A 164 -3.29 4.91 -15.50
CA GLY A 164 -4.22 4.24 -16.43
C GLY A 164 -5.55 3.78 -15.79
N LYS A 165 -6.43 3.22 -16.61
CA LYS A 165 -7.79 2.76 -16.21
C LYS A 165 -7.79 1.68 -15.12
N THR A 166 -6.69 0.93 -14.99
CA THR A 166 -6.51 -0.09 -13.95
C THR A 166 -6.17 0.48 -12.57
N LYS A 167 -6.06 1.81 -12.43
CA LYS A 167 -5.73 2.51 -11.18
C LYS A 167 -6.85 3.49 -10.83
N GLY A 168 -7.42 3.33 -9.63
CA GLY A 168 -8.60 4.07 -9.17
C GLY A 168 -9.91 3.49 -9.72
N ARG A 169 -10.08 2.15 -9.66
CA ARG A 169 -11.35 1.51 -10.06
C ARG A 169 -12.45 1.88 -9.08
N THR A 170 -13.67 2.02 -9.59
CA THR A 170 -14.87 2.03 -8.74
C THR A 170 -14.92 0.72 -7.98
N HIS A 171 -14.99 0.80 -6.65
CA HIS A 171 -15.04 -0.37 -5.79
C HIS A 171 -16.42 -1.04 -5.86
N ALA A 172 -16.46 -2.35 -5.63
CA ALA A 172 -17.71 -3.06 -5.39
C ALA A 172 -18.43 -2.45 -4.18
N SER A 173 -19.76 -2.34 -4.26
CA SER A 173 -20.58 -1.95 -3.11
C SER A 173 -20.61 -3.13 -2.14
N ILE A 174 -20.20 -2.89 -0.90
CA ILE A 174 -20.16 -3.90 0.16
C ILE A 174 -21.19 -3.53 1.23
N ASP A 175 -21.87 -4.53 1.79
CA ASP A 175 -22.78 -4.36 2.93
C ASP A 175 -22.11 -3.55 4.06
N PRO A 176 -22.70 -2.41 4.51
CA PRO A 176 -22.16 -1.61 5.62
C PRO A 176 -21.91 -2.39 6.91
N GLU A 177 -22.72 -3.43 7.20
CA GLU A 177 -22.52 -4.28 8.38
C GLU A 177 -21.25 -5.13 8.23
N VAL A 178 -20.94 -5.60 7.03
CA VAL A 178 -19.69 -6.32 6.74
C VAL A 178 -18.49 -5.37 6.87
N ILE A 179 -18.60 -4.14 6.39
CA ILE A 179 -17.56 -3.11 6.59
C ILE A 179 -17.32 -2.87 8.08
N ARG A 180 -18.39 -2.71 8.87
CA ARG A 180 -18.29 -2.50 10.33
C ARG A 180 -17.56 -3.66 11.01
N ARG A 181 -17.92 -4.90 10.71
CA ARG A 181 -17.26 -6.10 11.27
C ARG A 181 -15.79 -6.20 10.86
N LEU A 182 -15.45 -5.86 9.61
CA LEU A 182 -14.05 -5.83 9.18
C LEU A 182 -13.23 -4.75 9.89
N ARG A 183 -13.81 -3.56 10.11
CA ARG A 183 -13.16 -2.50 10.90
C ARG A 183 -12.90 -2.97 12.33
N GLU A 184 -13.88 -3.62 12.96
CA GLU A 184 -13.72 -4.21 14.29
C GLU A 184 -12.63 -5.29 14.33
N PHE A 185 -12.60 -6.18 13.33
CA PHE A 185 -11.57 -7.19 13.17
C PHE A 185 -10.17 -6.57 13.05
N TYR A 186 -9.99 -5.56 12.19
CA TYR A 186 -8.68 -4.94 11.98
C TYR A 186 -8.23 -4.01 13.10
N ARG A 187 -9.14 -3.43 13.89
CA ARG A 187 -8.81 -2.44 14.94
C ARG A 187 -7.65 -2.85 15.86
N PRO A 188 -7.65 -4.03 16.51
CA PRO A 188 -6.51 -4.43 17.35
C PRO A 188 -5.22 -4.62 16.55
N HIS A 189 -5.30 -5.10 15.30
CA HIS A 189 -4.14 -5.25 14.42
C HIS A 189 -3.56 -3.90 13.98
N ASN A 190 -4.42 -2.92 13.70
CA ASN A 190 -4.03 -1.56 13.36
C ASN A 190 -3.37 -0.86 14.54
N GLN A 191 -3.92 -1.00 15.75
CA GLN A 191 -3.32 -0.45 16.97
C GLN A 191 -1.92 -1.02 17.21
N ARG A 192 -1.75 -2.34 17.09
CA ARG A 192 -0.42 -2.97 17.17
C ARG A 192 0.53 -2.42 16.10
N PHE A 193 0.06 -2.26 14.87
CA PHE A 193 0.85 -1.70 13.78
C PHE A 193 1.29 -0.25 14.06
N TYR A 194 0.41 0.58 14.62
CA TYR A 194 0.73 1.96 14.98
C TYR A 194 1.78 2.03 16.08
N GLN A 195 1.67 1.16 17.08
CA GLN A 195 2.67 1.03 18.15
C GLN A 195 4.04 0.61 17.59
N MET A 196 4.07 -0.42 16.74
CA MET A 196 5.30 -0.91 16.11
C MET A 196 5.98 0.14 15.21
N THR A 197 5.18 0.98 14.55
CA THR A 197 5.69 1.95 13.59
C THR A 197 5.97 3.33 14.18
N GLY A 198 5.42 3.64 15.36
CA GLY A 198 5.41 4.98 15.93
C GLY A 198 4.55 5.97 15.15
N GLN A 199 3.66 5.48 14.27
CA GLN A 199 2.87 6.30 13.36
C GLN A 199 1.41 5.83 13.35
N ASN A 200 0.49 6.75 13.66
CA ASN A 200 -0.94 6.50 13.53
C ASN A 200 -1.42 6.93 12.14
N PHE A 201 -2.02 6.00 11.39
CA PHE A 201 -2.52 6.26 10.04
C PHE A 201 -4.01 6.67 10.01
N GLY A 202 -4.68 6.72 11.16
CA GLY A 202 -6.05 7.21 11.27
C GLY A 202 -7.12 6.28 10.70
N TRP A 203 -6.82 4.99 10.50
CA TRP A 203 -7.81 4.02 10.04
C TRP A 203 -8.73 3.64 11.19
N GLN A 204 -10.04 3.73 10.97
CA GLN A 204 -11.08 3.46 11.98
C GLN A 204 -11.77 2.13 11.77
#